data_AF-A0A533X0Z7-F1
#
_entry.id   AF-A0A533X0Z7-F1
#
_cell.length_a   1.000
_cell.length_b   1.000
_cell.length_c   1.000
_cell.angle_alpha   90.00
_cell.angle_beta   90.00
_cell.angle_gamma   90.00
#
_symmetry.space_group_name_H-M   'P 1'
#
loop_
_entity.id
_entity.type
_entity.pdbx_description
1 polymer ?
#
loop_
_entity_poly.entity_id
_entity_poly.type
_entity_poly.pdbx_seq_one_letter_code
_entity_poly.pdbx_strand_id
1 'polypeptide(L)'
;MFRLLEFRSTNLIHVLSALRTKALRSGVWFTSLSHEDRVLVSMISRHIKIVKSATLATVMARIMGKVLYAFQNLSYLSRIERIGRPIAQIMSEKAYSMGNKDALEWAHDLNYVRYLGKMYPRALMFKLTATAGVAQ
;
A
#
# COMPACT_ATOMS: atom_id res chain seq x y z
N MET A 1 -0.78 3.38 18.72
CA MET A 1 -0.93 2.40 19.81
C MET A 1 -1.06 1.00 19.19
N PHE A 2 0.08 0.33 18.99
CA PHE A 2 0.17 -0.95 18.29
C PHE A 2 -0.16 -2.09 19.26
N ARG A 3 -1.36 -2.65 19.15
CA ARG A 3 -1.76 -3.86 19.88
C ARG A 3 -0.99 -5.04 19.27
N LEU A 4 0.19 -5.30 19.83
CA LEU A 4 0.97 -6.50 19.57
C LEU A 4 0.14 -7.71 19.99
N LEU A 5 -0.26 -8.49 19.00
CA LEU A 5 -0.41 -9.94 19.00
C LEU A 5 -0.67 -10.57 20.38
N GLU A 6 -1.95 -10.76 20.74
CA GLU A 6 -2.33 -11.83 21.65
C GLU A 6 -1.97 -13.17 20.98
N PHE A 7 -0.76 -13.64 21.25
CA PHE A 7 -0.16 -14.83 20.66
C PHE A 7 -0.64 -16.08 21.42
N ARG A 8 -1.95 -16.36 21.34
CA ARG A 8 -2.54 -17.59 21.87
C ARG A 8 -2.50 -18.65 20.75
N SER A 9 -1.54 -19.57 20.86
CA SER A 9 -1.31 -20.78 20.03
C SER A 9 -2.21 -20.94 18.79
N THR A 10 -1.73 -20.60 17.58
CA THR A 10 -2.41 -20.99 16.33
C THR A 10 -1.41 -21.05 15.16
N ASN A 11 -1.52 -22.09 14.32
CA ASN A 11 -0.57 -22.49 13.26
C ASN A 11 0.07 -21.31 12.48
N LEU A 12 1.38 -21.40 12.21
CA LEU A 12 2.19 -20.44 11.42
C LEU A 12 1.52 -20.00 10.09
N ILE A 13 0.69 -20.86 9.54
CA ILE A 13 -0.06 -20.67 8.30
C ILE A 13 -1.18 -19.64 8.45
N HIS A 14 -1.85 -19.58 9.61
CA HIS A 14 -2.86 -18.54 9.87
C HIS A 14 -2.24 -17.16 9.96
N VAL A 15 -1.06 -17.03 10.57
CA VAL A 15 -0.34 -15.76 10.63
C VAL A 15 0.07 -15.32 9.23
N LEU A 16 0.56 -16.25 8.41
CA LEU A 16 0.89 -15.99 7.01
C LEU A 16 -0.35 -15.54 6.20
N SER A 17 -1.50 -16.17 6.39
CA SER A 17 -2.72 -15.84 5.64
C SER A 17 -3.28 -14.46 6.03
N ALA A 18 -3.25 -14.12 7.32
CA ALA A 18 -3.62 -12.80 7.82
C ALA A 18 -2.68 -11.71 7.25
N LEU A 19 -1.37 -11.97 7.27
CA LEU A 19 -0.37 -11.07 6.71
C LEU A 19 -0.54 -10.88 5.20
N ARG A 20 -0.79 -11.98 4.46
CA ARG A 20 -1.09 -11.94 3.03
C ARG A 20 -2.32 -11.07 2.73
N THR A 21 -3.40 -11.28 3.47
CA THR A 21 -4.64 -10.48 3.29
C THR A 21 -4.38 -9.00 3.52
N LYS A 22 -3.64 -8.67 4.58
CA LYS A 22 -3.24 -7.28 4.86
C LYS A 22 -2.36 -6.70 3.76
N ALA A 23 -1.39 -7.47 3.27
CA ALA A 23 -0.43 -7.04 2.25
C ALA A 23 -1.07 -6.85 0.87
N LEU A 24 -2.09 -7.64 0.55
CA LEU A 24 -2.90 -7.47 -0.65
C LEU A 24 -3.72 -6.18 -0.57
N ARG A 25 -4.36 -5.91 0.58
CA ARG A 25 -5.15 -4.68 0.78
C ARG A 25 -4.31 -3.42 0.73
N SER A 26 -3.07 -3.45 1.22
CA SER A 26 -2.15 -2.32 1.13
C SER A 26 -1.43 -2.21 -0.23
N GLY A 27 -1.62 -3.19 -1.12
CA GLY A 27 -0.93 -3.28 -2.39
C GLY A 27 0.59 -3.42 -2.25
N VAL A 28 1.08 -3.81 -1.07
CA VAL A 28 2.50 -4.05 -0.77
C VAL A 28 2.93 -5.42 -1.31
N TRP A 29 1.99 -6.37 -1.36
CA TRP A 29 2.23 -7.74 -1.80
C TRP A 29 2.91 -7.86 -3.18
N PHE A 30 2.56 -6.98 -4.12
CA PHE A 30 3.10 -7.00 -5.47
C PHE A 30 4.37 -6.17 -5.63
N THR A 31 4.65 -5.26 -4.69
CA THR A 31 5.82 -4.38 -4.75
C THR A 31 7.01 -4.94 -3.99
N SER A 32 6.78 -5.72 -2.93
CA SER A 32 7.84 -6.14 -2.00
C SER A 32 8.33 -7.57 -2.21
N LEU A 33 7.55 -8.43 -2.85
CA LEU A 33 7.89 -9.85 -3.03
C LEU A 33 8.24 -10.16 -4.48
N SER A 34 9.26 -11.01 -4.66
CA SER A 34 9.61 -11.60 -5.94
C SER A 34 8.50 -12.55 -6.43
N HIS A 35 8.55 -12.95 -7.71
CA HIS A 35 7.63 -13.97 -8.22
C HIS A 35 7.76 -15.29 -7.44
N GLU A 36 8.99 -15.72 -7.17
CA GLU A 36 9.30 -16.95 -6.42
C GLU A 36 8.71 -16.96 -5.02
N ASP A 37 8.88 -15.86 -4.26
CA ASP A 37 8.34 -15.75 -2.90
C ASP A 37 6.80 -15.87 -2.90
N ARG A 38 6.13 -15.35 -3.93
CA ARG A 38 4.66 -15.42 -4.07
C ARG A 38 4.19 -16.83 -4.42
N VAL A 39 4.91 -17.51 -5.31
CA VAL A 39 4.62 -18.91 -5.66
C VAL A 39 4.81 -19.80 -4.43
N LEU A 40 5.92 -19.66 -3.71
CA LEU A 40 6.19 -20.37 -2.46
C LEU A 40 5.06 -20.20 -1.45
N VAL A 41 4.66 -18.94 -1.16
CA VAL A 41 3.55 -18.70 -0.22
C VAL A 41 2.23 -19.31 -0.72
N SER A 42 1.97 -19.28 -2.03
CA SER A 42 0.76 -19.89 -2.60
C SER A 42 0.75 -21.41 -2.44
N MET A 43 1.91 -22.07 -2.65
CA MET A 43 2.05 -23.52 -2.49
C MET A 43 1.93 -23.92 -1.03
N ILE A 44 2.60 -23.19 -0.12
CA ILE A 44 2.54 -23.41 1.32
C ILE A 44 1.10 -23.29 1.82
N SER A 45 0.39 -22.22 1.43
CA SER A 45 -0.99 -21.99 1.86
C SER A 45 -1.97 -23.02 1.32
N ARG A 46 -1.68 -23.67 0.18
CA ARG A 46 -2.58 -24.64 -0.44
C ARG A 46 -2.35 -26.07 0.05
N HIS A 47 -1.10 -26.47 0.27
CA HIS A 47 -0.74 -27.88 0.50
C HIS A 47 -0.31 -28.18 1.93
N ILE A 48 0.14 -27.17 2.69
CA ILE A 48 0.72 -27.40 4.01
C ILE A 48 -0.32 -26.99 5.04
N LYS A 49 -0.61 -27.89 5.99
CA LYS A 49 -1.48 -27.62 7.15
C LYS A 49 -0.68 -27.38 8.43
N ILE A 50 0.46 -28.07 8.56
CA ILE A 50 1.35 -27.99 9.72
C ILE A 50 2.79 -27.96 9.20
N VAL A 51 3.55 -26.95 9.60
CA VAL A 51 4.97 -26.82 9.25
C VAL A 51 5.77 -27.55 10.33
N LYS A 52 6.27 -28.76 10.00
CA LYS A 52 7.11 -29.56 10.91
C LYS A 52 8.60 -29.30 10.72
N SER A 53 9.01 -28.82 9.54
CA SER A 53 10.42 -28.57 9.23
C SER A 53 10.86 -27.17 9.67
N ALA A 54 11.98 -27.09 10.39
CA ALA A 54 12.62 -25.83 10.78
C ALA A 54 13.13 -25.03 9.56
N THR A 55 13.58 -25.70 8.49
CA THR A 55 14.04 -25.03 7.27
C THR A 55 12.89 -24.32 6.56
N LEU A 56 11.70 -24.92 6.53
CA LEU A 56 10.52 -24.30 5.96
C LEU A 56 10.05 -23.11 6.82
N ALA A 57 10.06 -23.27 8.14
CA ALA A 57 9.68 -22.19 9.06
C ALA A 57 10.60 -20.96 8.91
N THR A 58 11.91 -21.16 8.74
CA THR A 58 12.88 -20.06 8.55
C THR A 58 12.69 -19.33 7.22
N VAL A 59 12.43 -20.06 6.13
CA VAL A 59 12.08 -19.44 4.83
C VAL A 59 10.80 -18.63 4.93
N MET A 60 9.76 -19.17 5.59
CA MET A 60 8.51 -18.45 5.81
C MET A 60 8.72 -17.18 6.64
N ALA A 61 9.50 -17.26 7.72
CA ALA A 61 9.83 -16.11 8.55
C ALA A 61 10.58 -15.03 7.76
N ARG A 62 11.50 -15.41 6.87
CA ARG A 62 12.17 -14.46 5.96
C ARG A 62 11.19 -13.74 5.04
N ILE A 63 10.26 -14.47 4.41
CA ILE A 63 9.24 -13.85 3.55
C ILE A 63 8.35 -12.91 4.35
N MET A 64 7.89 -13.33 5.54
CA MET A 64 7.10 -12.48 6.43
C MET A 64 7.87 -11.23 6.85
N GLY A 65 9.17 -11.36 7.12
CA GLY A 65 10.08 -10.25 7.41
C GLY A 65 10.15 -9.25 6.26
N LYS A 66 10.29 -9.71 5.00
CA LYS A 66 10.26 -8.82 3.81
C LYS A 66 8.93 -8.05 3.72
N VAL A 67 7.81 -8.71 3.97
CA VAL A 67 6.48 -8.06 3.97
C VAL A 67 6.37 -7.01 5.08
N LEU A 68 6.81 -7.35 6.30
CA LEU A 68 6.76 -6.43 7.44
C LEU A 68 7.70 -5.24 7.26
N TYR A 69 8.90 -5.47 6.75
CA TYR A 69 9.82 -4.40 6.37
C TYR A 69 9.21 -3.51 5.29
N ALA A 70 8.55 -4.09 4.29
CA ALA A 70 7.85 -3.31 3.28
C ALA A 70 6.66 -2.52 3.85
N PHE A 71 5.96 -3.03 4.87
CA PHE A 71 4.94 -2.25 5.58
C PHE A 71 5.53 -1.05 6.34
N GLN A 72 6.74 -1.18 6.89
CA GLN A 72 7.42 -0.10 7.60
C GLN A 72 7.98 0.94 6.63
N ASN A 73 8.56 0.52 5.49
CA ASN A 73 9.23 1.41 4.55
C ASN A 73 8.30 1.97 3.46
N LEU A 74 7.38 1.16 2.91
CA LEU A 74 6.23 1.68 2.17
C LEU A 74 5.13 2.00 3.18
N SER A 75 5.35 3.03 3.99
CA SER A 75 4.26 3.62 4.76
C SER A 75 3.12 3.92 3.79
N TYR A 76 1.96 3.30 4.00
CA TYR A 76 0.76 3.57 3.20
C TYR A 76 0.50 5.08 3.04
N LEU A 77 0.88 5.87 4.05
CA LEU A 77 0.87 7.32 4.02
C LEU A 77 1.82 7.93 2.99
N SER A 78 3.06 7.47 2.88
CA SER A 78 4.01 7.99 1.89
C SER A 78 3.58 7.67 0.46
N ARG A 79 2.97 6.49 0.25
CA ARG A 79 2.38 6.12 -1.05
C ARG A 79 1.21 7.04 -1.41
N ILE A 80 0.33 7.30 -0.45
CA ILE A 80 -0.82 8.20 -0.62
C ILE A 80 -0.35 9.62 -0.89
N GLU A 81 0.62 10.13 -0.12
CA GLU A 81 1.16 11.48 -0.31
C GLU A 81 1.78 11.62 -1.69
N ARG A 82 2.54 10.61 -2.14
CA ARG A 82 3.12 10.62 -3.49
C ARG A 82 2.08 10.66 -4.60
N ILE A 83 0.92 10.03 -4.40
CA ILE A 83 -0.19 10.07 -5.38
C ILE A 83 -0.96 11.38 -5.25
N GLY A 84 -1.21 11.84 -4.04
CA GLY A 84 -2.05 12.99 -3.73
C GLY A 84 -1.41 14.34 -4.04
N ARG A 85 -0.09 14.48 -3.88
CA ARG A 85 0.64 15.75 -4.15
C ARG A 85 0.37 16.33 -5.54
N PRO A 86 0.59 15.58 -6.64
CA PRO A 86 0.30 16.12 -7.98
C PRO A 86 -1.17 16.44 -8.19
N ILE A 87 -2.10 15.71 -7.57
CA ILE A 87 -3.54 15.97 -7.69
C ILE A 87 -3.92 17.25 -6.95
N ALA A 88 -3.42 17.40 -5.73
CA ALA A 88 -3.66 18.58 -4.92
C ALA A 88 -3.17 19.82 -5.65
N GLN A 89 -1.99 19.75 -6.27
CA GLN A 89 -1.44 20.85 -7.05
C GLN A 89 -2.34 21.22 -8.24
N ILE A 90 -2.72 20.26 -9.09
CA ILE A 90 -3.58 20.53 -10.27
C ILE A 90 -4.94 21.11 -9.85
N MET A 91 -5.56 20.56 -8.80
CA MET A 91 -6.86 21.02 -8.29
C MET A 91 -6.76 22.43 -7.70
N SER A 92 -5.70 22.71 -6.95
CA SER A 92 -5.40 24.03 -6.39
C SER A 92 -5.16 25.08 -7.47
N GLU A 93 -4.35 24.77 -8.48
CA GLU A 93 -4.08 25.66 -9.63
C GLU A 93 -5.36 25.95 -10.41
N LYS A 94 -6.20 24.93 -10.64
CA LYS A 94 -7.49 25.13 -11.30
C LYS A 94 -8.42 26.01 -10.48
N ALA A 95 -8.55 25.78 -9.18
CA ALA A 95 -9.36 26.62 -8.30
C ALA A 95 -8.84 28.07 -8.21
N TYR A 96 -7.52 28.26 -8.26
CA TYR A 96 -6.91 29.58 -8.36
C TYR A 96 -7.28 30.31 -9.66
N SER A 97 -7.22 29.62 -10.79
CA SER A 97 -7.64 30.18 -12.09
C SER A 97 -9.12 30.58 -12.14
N MET A 98 -9.95 29.96 -11.29
CA MET A 98 -11.39 30.27 -11.15
C MET A 98 -11.67 31.40 -10.15
N GLY A 99 -10.62 32.07 -9.62
CA GLY A 99 -10.73 33.25 -8.77
C GLY A 99 -10.57 33.01 -7.27
N ASN A 100 -10.30 31.76 -6.84
CA ASN A 100 -10.06 31.47 -5.43
C ASN A 100 -8.56 31.60 -5.09
N LYS A 101 -8.18 32.74 -4.51
CA LYS A 101 -6.77 33.07 -4.20
C LYS A 101 -6.14 32.15 -3.15
N ASP A 102 -6.95 31.61 -2.24
CA ASP A 102 -6.47 30.77 -1.13
C ASP A 102 -6.25 29.31 -1.54
N ALA A 103 -6.70 28.93 -2.75
CA ALA A 103 -6.65 27.55 -3.21
C ALA A 103 -5.22 26.98 -3.33
N LEU A 104 -4.21 27.83 -3.51
CA LEU A 104 -2.80 27.42 -3.57
C LEU A 104 -2.29 26.88 -2.22
N GLU A 105 -2.88 27.31 -1.11
CA GLU A 105 -2.52 26.80 0.22
C GLU A 105 -2.99 25.35 0.42
N TRP A 106 -4.04 24.92 -0.28
CA TRP A 106 -4.57 23.56 -0.16
C TRP A 106 -3.55 22.51 -0.62
N ALA A 107 -2.70 22.83 -1.60
CA ALA A 107 -1.63 21.95 -2.05
C ALA A 107 -0.57 21.68 -0.96
N HIS A 108 -0.46 22.58 0.02
CA HIS A 108 0.47 22.48 1.15
C HIS A 108 -0.13 21.71 2.34
N ASP A 109 -1.46 21.58 2.42
CA ASP A 109 -2.12 20.79 3.46
C ASP A 109 -1.95 19.28 3.21
N LEU A 110 -1.19 18.65 4.09
CA LEU A 110 -0.98 17.20 4.12
C LEU A 110 -2.29 16.40 4.25
N ASN A 111 -3.30 16.93 4.94
CA ASN A 111 -4.59 16.25 5.07
C ASN A 111 -5.35 16.25 3.75
N TYR A 112 -5.34 17.38 3.04
CA TYR A 112 -5.93 17.50 1.70
C TYR A 112 -5.22 16.58 0.69
N VAL A 113 -3.88 16.61 0.67
CA VAL A 113 -3.05 15.72 -0.13
C VAL A 113 -3.37 14.25 0.16
N ARG A 114 -3.48 13.87 1.44
CA ARG A 114 -3.78 12.49 1.83
C ARG A 114 -5.20 12.08 1.48
N TYR A 115 -6.15 12.99 1.60
CA TYR A 115 -7.54 12.76 1.21
C TYR A 115 -7.64 12.47 -0.28
N LEU A 116 -7.02 13.30 -1.12
CA LEU A 116 -6.98 13.12 -2.57
C LEU A 116 -6.24 11.84 -2.97
N GLY A 117 -5.10 11.54 -2.34
CA GLY A 117 -4.34 10.32 -2.60
C GLY A 117 -5.08 9.03 -2.22
N LYS A 118 -6.05 9.09 -1.28
CA LYS A 118 -6.98 7.98 -0.98
C LYS A 118 -8.11 7.89 -2.00
N MET A 119 -8.67 9.04 -2.39
CA MET A 119 -9.85 9.13 -3.25
C MET A 119 -9.55 8.76 -4.71
N TYR A 120 -8.37 9.14 -5.20
CA TYR A 120 -7.97 8.96 -6.60
C TYR A 120 -6.90 7.87 -6.74
N PRO A 121 -7.29 6.60 -6.92
CA PRO A 121 -6.32 5.58 -7.31
C PRO A 121 -5.70 5.95 -8.66
N ARG A 122 -4.43 5.56 -8.88
CA ARG A 122 -3.62 5.91 -10.07
C ARG A 122 -4.34 5.71 -11.42
N ALA A 123 -5.30 4.79 -11.52
CA ALA A 123 -6.11 4.59 -12.73
C ALA A 123 -7.06 5.77 -13.04
N LEU A 124 -7.57 6.45 -12.01
CA LEU A 124 -8.44 7.63 -12.14
C LEU A 124 -7.63 8.88 -12.49
N MET A 125 -6.36 8.94 -12.07
CA MET A 125 -5.40 9.98 -12.46
C MET A 125 -5.26 10.12 -13.98
N PHE A 126 -5.07 9.00 -14.70
CA PHE A 126 -4.99 9.02 -16.17
C PHE A 126 -6.24 9.60 -16.84
N LYS A 127 -7.42 9.37 -16.25
CA LYS A 127 -8.68 9.94 -16.75
C LYS A 127 -8.77 11.42 -16.47
N LEU A 128 -8.38 11.87 -15.27
CA LEU A 128 -8.39 13.29 -14.92
C LEU A 128 -7.43 14.12 -15.78
N THR A 129 -6.21 13.62 -16.03
CA THR A 129 -5.25 14.28 -16.92
C THR A 129 -5.74 14.29 -18.37
N ALA A 130 -6.41 13.22 -18.83
CA ALA A 130 -7.01 13.16 -20.15
C ALA A 130 -8.19 14.14 -20.30
N THR A 131 -9.00 14.33 -19.26
CA THR A 131 -10.13 15.26 -19.27
C THR A 131 -9.73 16.72 -19.00
N ALA A 132 -8.61 16.95 -18.31
CA ALA A 132 -8.10 18.28 -18.02
C ALA A 132 -7.41 18.93 -19.23
N GLY A 133 -7.28 18.23 -20.37
CA GLY A 133 -6.88 18.84 -21.63
C GLY A 133 -5.50 19.51 -21.59
N VAL A 134 -4.52 18.89 -20.93
CA VAL A 134 -3.11 19.24 -21.15
C VAL A 134 -2.54 18.24 -22.15
N ALA A 135 -3.02 18.38 -23.39
CA ALA A 135 -2.25 18.00 -24.56
C ALA A 135 -1.47 19.24 -24.97
N GLN A 136 -0.14 19.09 -24.92
CA GLN A 136 0.93 20.04 -25.27
C GLN A 136 1.33 21.03 -24.17
#